data_AF-A0A6L3YUX8-F1
#
_entry.id   AF-A0A6L3YUX8-F1
#
_cell.length_a   1.000
_cell.length_b   1.000
_cell.length_c   1.000
_cell.angle_alpha   90.00
_cell.angle_beta   90.00
_cell.angle_gamma   90.00
#
_symmetry.space_group_name_H-M   'P 1'
#
loop_
_entity.id
_entity.type
_entity.pdbx_description
1 polymer ?
#
loop_
_entity_poly.entity_id
_entity_poly.type
_entity_poly.pdbx_seq_one_letter_code
_entity_poly.pdbx_strand_id
1 'polypeptide(L)' 'MPKLKLGPIADNKPVKVTVELPAPLHRDLVAYAEVLARETGQSPPDPVRLIVPMLERFISTDRGFAKARRLR' A
#
# COMPACT_ATOMS: atom_id res chain seq x y z
N MET A 1 -26.02 20.96 -26.23
CA MET A 1 -24.60 20.56 -26.21
C MET A 1 -24.47 19.32 -25.34
N PRO A 2 -23.95 18.19 -25.86
CA PRO A 2 -23.86 16.94 -25.09
C PRO A 2 -22.86 17.13 -23.93
N LYS A 3 -23.33 17.02 -22.69
CA LYS A 3 -22.44 16.95 -21.51
C LYS A 3 -21.63 15.66 -21.61
N LEU A 4 -20.30 15.78 -21.63
CA LEU A 4 -19.40 14.63 -21.52
C LEU A 4 -19.71 13.90 -20.20
N LYS A 5 -19.85 12.58 -20.26
CA LYS A 5 -20.13 11.72 -19.09
C LYS A 5 -18.92 11.56 -18.17
N LEU A 6 -17.75 12.03 -18.60
CA LEU A 6 -16.53 11.99 -17.82
C LEU A 6 -16.47 13.28 -16.98
N GLY A 7 -16.62 13.13 -15.67
CA GLY A 7 -16.30 14.18 -14.71
C GLY A 7 -14.78 14.43 -14.67
N PRO A 8 -14.33 15.41 -13.86
CA PRO A 8 -12.91 15.65 -13.64
C PRO A 8 -12.19 14.36 -13.25
N ILE A 9 -11.08 14.06 -13.92
CA ILE A 9 -10.23 12.93 -13.55
C ILE A 9 -9.65 13.23 -12.17
N ALA A 10 -9.81 12.30 -11.23
CA ALA A 10 -9.26 12.45 -9.89
C ALA A 10 -7.75 12.71 -9.96
N ASP A 11 -7.30 13.76 -9.28
CA ASP A 11 -5.89 14.13 -9.21
C ASP A 11 -5.15 13.11 -8.35
N ASN A 12 -4.68 12.02 -8.96
CA ASN A 12 -3.92 10.95 -8.31
C ASN A 12 -2.45 11.35 -8.09
N LYS A 13 -2.20 12.58 -7.63
CA LYS A 13 -0.83 13.04 -7.35
C LYS A 13 -0.23 12.22 -6.21
N PRO A 14 0.92 11.54 -6.42
CA PRO A 14 1.58 10.80 -5.36
C PRO A 14 2.09 11.77 -4.30
N VAL A 15 1.80 11.47 -3.03
CA VAL A 15 2.35 12.18 -1.88
C VAL A 15 3.63 11.48 -1.45
N LYS A 16 4.75 12.19 -1.43
CA LYS A 16 6.02 11.65 -0.91
C LYS A 16 6.02 11.72 0.61
N VAL A 17 6.33 10.59 1.24
CA VAL A 17 6.45 10.46 2.69
C VAL A 17 7.79 9.81 3.01
N THR A 18 8.54 10.41 3.93
CA THR A 18 9.75 9.79 4.51
C THR A 18 9.33 9.05 5.78
N VAL A 19 9.75 7.80 5.94
CA VAL A 19 9.41 6.96 7.09
C VAL A 19 10.68 6.39 7.69
N GLU A 20 10.81 6.47 9.01
CA GLU A 20 11.85 5.77 9.77
C GLU A 20 11.28 4.45 10.32
N LEU A 21 12.02 3.36 10.13
CA LEU A 21 11.61 2.03 10.57
C LEU A 21 12.53 1.56 11.69
N PRO A 22 11.98 0.95 12.76
CA PRO A 22 12.81 0.19 13.70
C PRO A 22 13.62 -0.87 12.95
N ALA A 23 14.89 -1.04 13.34
CA ALA A 23 15.77 -2.02 12.70
C ALA A 23 15.19 -3.46 12.65
N PRO A 24 14.48 -3.96 13.68
CA PRO A 24 13.83 -5.27 13.60
C PRO A 24 12.79 -5.35 12.48
N LEU A 25 11.94 -4.32 12.34
CA LEU A 25 10.91 -4.29 11.31
C LEU A 25 11.51 -4.29 9.90
N HIS A 26 12.61 -3.57 9.68
CA HIS A 26 13.30 -3.63 8.39
C HIS A 26 13.81 -5.04 8.08
N ARG A 27 14.37 -5.75 9.08
CA ARG A 27 14.82 -7.15 8.89
C ARG A 27 13.66 -8.08 8.56
N ASP A 28 12.51 -7.89 9.21
CA ASP A 28 11.31 -8.68 8.93
C ASP A 28 10.79 -8.43 7.51
N LEU A 29 10.84 -7.18 7.01
CA LEU A 29 10.47 -6.87 5.62
C LEU A 29 11.43 -7.50 4.60
N VAL A 30 12.73 -7.56 4.90
CA VAL A 30 13.71 -8.30 4.07
C VAL A 30 13.35 -9.78 4.01
N ALA A 31 13.13 -10.40 5.17
CA ALA A 31 12.75 -11.82 5.23
C ALA A 31 11.44 -12.09 4.48
N TYR A 32 10.45 -11.20 4.61
CA TYR A 32 9.19 -11.30 3.89
C TYR A 32 9.39 -11.24 2.37
N ALA A 33 10.24 -10.32 1.88
CA ALA A 33 10.55 -10.19 0.46
C ALA A 33 11.19 -11.47 -0.10
N GLU A 34 12.06 -12.12 0.68
CA GLU A 34 12.68 -13.40 0.31
C GLU A 34 11.66 -14.54 0.23
N VAL A 35 10.74 -14.64 1.20
CA VAL A 35 9.69 -15.65 1.18
C VAL A 35 8.78 -15.44 -0.03
N LEU A 36 8.35 -14.20 -0.27
CA LEU A 36 7.50 -13.85 -1.41
C LEU A 36 8.16 -14.19 -2.75
N ALA A 37 9.46 -13.95 -2.89
CA ALA A 37 10.23 -14.32 -4.07
C ALA A 37 10.22 -15.83 -4.33
N ARG A 38 10.42 -16.62 -3.27
CA ARG A 38 10.38 -18.09 -3.36
C ARG A 38 9.00 -18.59 -3.79
N GLU A 39 7.93 -17.99 -3.27
CA GLU A 39 6.56 -18.36 -3.62
C GLU A 39 6.18 -17.97 -5.05
N THR A 40 6.65 -16.82 -5.53
CA THR A 40 6.30 -16.29 -6.85
C THR A 40 7.27 -16.72 -7.96
N GLY A 41 8.41 -17.32 -7.61
CA GLY A 41 9.49 -17.63 -8.54
C GLY A 41 10.19 -16.38 -9.11
N GLN A 42 10.02 -15.23 -8.45
CA GLN A 42 10.61 -13.95 -8.87
C GLN A 42 11.78 -13.56 -7.98
N SER A 43 12.52 -12.52 -8.35
CA SER A 43 13.52 -11.94 -7.47
C SER A 43 12.87 -11.20 -6.29
N PRO A 44 13.50 -11.20 -5.09
CA PRO A 44 13.01 -10.44 -3.94
C PRO A 44 12.85 -8.96 -4.30
N PRO A 45 11.67 -8.36 -4.07
CA PRO A 45 11.52 -6.92 -4.23
C PRO A 45 12.32 -6.19 -3.17
N ASP A 46 12.61 -4.91 -3.42
CA ASP A 46 13.08 -3.99 -2.37
C ASP A 46 12.06 -4.01 -1.21
N PRO A 47 12.48 -4.27 0.04
CA PRO A 47 11.61 -4.31 1.22
C PRO A 47 10.72 -3.06 1.35
N VAL A 48 11.21 -1.88 0.96
CA VAL A 48 10.45 -0.62 1.03
C VAL A 48 9.25 -0.64 0.09
N ARG A 49 9.34 -1.36 -1.04
CA ARG A 49 8.23 -1.47 -2.00
C ARG A 49 7.08 -2.33 -1.49
N LEU A 50 7.28 -3.10 -0.41
CA LEU A 50 6.22 -3.86 0.25
C LEU A 50 5.30 -2.97 1.09
N ILE A 51 5.81 -1.83 1.58
CA ILE A 51 5.09 -0.98 2.55
C ILE A 51 3.77 -0.48 1.97
N VAL A 52 3.78 0.05 0.75
CA VAL A 52 2.58 0.60 0.11
C VAL A 52 1.48 -0.46 -0.06
N PRO A 53 1.70 -1.60 -0.75
CA PRO A 53 0.64 -2.60 -0.92
C PRO A 53 0.22 -3.25 0.41
N MET A 54 1.11 -3.38 1.38
CA MET A 54 0.74 -3.86 2.73
C MET A 54 -0.19 -2.88 3.44
N LEU A 55 0.09 -1.57 3.39
CA LEU A 55 -0.77 -0.53 3.99
C LEU A 55 -2.12 -0.43 3.28
N GLU A 56 -2.14 -0.49 1.94
CA GLU A 56 -3.38 -0.53 1.17
C GLU A 56 -4.23 -1.75 1.56
N ARG A 57 -3.60 -2.93 1.69
CA ARG A 57 -4.29 -4.15 2.12
C ARG A 57 -4.81 -4.03 3.54
N PHE A 58 -4.02 -3.49 4.46
CA PHE A 58 -4.42 -3.26 5.85
C PHE A 58 -5.65 -2.33 5.92
N ILE A 59 -5.57 -1.15 5.31
CA ILE A 59 -6.65 -0.15 5.32
C ILE A 59 -7.94 -0.67 4.65
N SER A 60 -7.80 -1.42 3.55
CA SER A 60 -8.96 -1.96 2.82
C SER A 60 -9.67 -3.10 3.56
N THR A 61 -8.96 -3.84 4.42
CA THR A 61 -9.50 -5.02 5.10
C THR A 61 -9.88 -4.77 6.56
N ASP A 62 -9.42 -3.67 7.17
CA ASP A 62 -9.80 -3.29 8.52
C ASP A 62 -11.27 -2.82 8.59
N ARG A 63 -12.13 -3.71 9.09
CA ARG A 63 -13.57 -3.44 9.29
C ARG A 63 -13.84 -2.37 10.34
N GLY A 64 -13.02 -2.30 11.38
CA GLY A 64 -13.14 -1.30 12.44
C GLY A 64 -12.89 0.10 11.88
N PHE A 65 -11.81 0.23 11.12
CA PHE A 65 -11.51 1.45 10.38
C PHE A 65 -12.61 1.80 9.37
N ALA A 66 -13.07 0.83 8.59
CA ALA A 66 -14.14 1.05 7.61
C ALA A 66 -15.43 1.58 8.26
N LYS A 67 -15.83 1.03 9.41
CA LYS A 67 -16.99 1.51 10.19
C LYS A 67 -16.78 2.93 10.69
N ALA A 68 -15.62 3.21 11.30
CA ALA A 68 -15.30 4.54 11.82
C ALA A 68 -15.26 5.61 10.71
N ARG A 69 -14.74 5.27 9.52
CA ARG A 69 -14.70 6.17 8.36
C ARG A 69 -16.08 6.54 7.83
N ARG A 70 -17.06 5.64 7.91
CA ARG A 70 -18.46 5.92 7.47
C ARG A 70 -19.21 6.83 8.45
N LEU A 71 -18.77 6.88 9.71
CA LEU A 71 -19.38 7.72 10.76
C LEU A 71 -18.80 9.15 10.78
N ARG A 72 -17.79 9.43 9.96
CA ARG A 72 -17.27 10.77 9.70
C ARG A 72 -17.96 11.36 8.47
#